data_AF-A0A1M5FLK3-F1
#
_entry.id   AF-A0A1M5FLK3-F1
#
_cell.length_a   1.000
_cell.length_b   1.000
_cell.length_c   1.000
_cell.angle_alpha   90.00
_cell.angle_beta   90.00
_cell.angle_gamma   90.00
#
_symmetry.space_group_name_H-M   'P 1'
#
loop_
_entity.id
_entity.type
_entity.pdbx_description
1 polymer ?
#
loop_
_entity_poly.entity_id
_entity_poly.type
_entity_poly.pdbx_seq_one_letter_code
_entity_poly.pdbx_strand_id
1 'polypeptide(L)'
;MNGATPLQKMEQAIEKYGVVPPPSAELRRLHLGETRNVSVTPEGVQFLSIPFNSRALQAWSHTATSKKVTVYLDPDNLKQVTVEPIGTSEVLTADLSMTNLRDSNLPNALRLLREASLLDPEIGTVTDDGVKTVIDRETRQMSLSDRARVDRNADRIMAYERYASDLENVDVRPSGNGFGFERTGSIMDVMTSGVTAANARPALPATKTTPPSTSDFSAVEAE
;
A
#
# COMPACT_ATOMS: atom_id res chain seq x y z
N MET A 1 0.66 27.65 17.26
CA MET A 1 1.45 27.62 16.00
C MET A 1 1.20 28.94 15.29
N ASN A 2 2.25 29.73 14.98
CA ASN A 2 2.15 31.10 14.44
C ASN A 2 1.60 31.13 12.99
N GLY A 3 0.33 30.76 12.78
CA GLY A 3 -0.31 30.74 11.45
C GLY A 3 0.16 29.63 10.49
N ALA A 4 1.19 28.87 10.84
CA ALA A 4 1.69 27.74 10.05
C ALA A 4 0.92 26.45 10.35
N THR A 5 0.73 25.61 9.32
CA THR A 5 0.13 24.28 9.50
C THR A 5 1.13 23.31 10.15
N PRO A 6 0.64 22.27 10.86
CA PRO A 6 1.51 21.25 11.44
C PRO A 6 2.46 20.61 10.40
N LEU A 7 1.98 20.40 9.18
CA LEU A 7 2.76 19.83 8.08
C LEU A 7 3.93 20.75 7.68
N GLN A 8 3.69 22.05 7.52
CA GLN A 8 4.74 23.03 7.21
C GLN A 8 5.79 23.12 8.32
N LYS A 9 5.39 22.98 9.58
CA LYS A 9 6.33 22.97 10.71
C LYS A 9 7.14 21.68 10.77
N MET A 10 6.54 20.55 10.40
CA MET A 10 7.25 19.28 10.27
C MET A 10 8.28 19.33 9.15
N GLU A 11 7.93 19.87 7.97
CA GLU A 11 8.87 20.06 6.85
C GLU A 11 10.04 20.96 7.25
N GLN A 12 9.78 22.11 7.91
CA GLN A 12 10.82 22.99 8.44
C GLN A 12 11.72 22.27 9.46
N ALA A 13 11.16 21.40 10.28
CA ALA A 13 11.93 20.61 11.25
C ALA A 13 12.80 19.56 10.56
N ILE A 14 12.27 18.87 9.55
CA ILE A 14 13.01 17.89 8.73
C ILE A 14 14.14 18.58 7.98
N GLU A 15 13.89 19.74 7.38
CA GLU A 15 14.91 20.53 6.68
C GLU A 15 16.02 20.99 7.63
N LYS A 16 15.65 21.40 8.85
CA LYS A 16 16.61 21.94 9.83
C LYS A 16 17.40 20.88 10.59
N TYR A 17 16.77 19.76 10.94
CA TYR A 17 17.34 18.74 11.84
C TYR A 17 17.59 17.39 11.15
N GLY A 18 17.12 17.22 9.91
CA GLY A 18 17.19 15.97 9.18
C GLY A 18 16.07 14.99 9.56
N VAL A 19 15.98 13.90 8.80
CA VAL A 19 15.08 12.79 9.08
C VAL A 19 15.77 11.83 10.04
N VAL A 20 15.08 11.44 11.12
CA VAL A 20 15.55 10.34 11.97
C VAL A 20 15.45 9.05 11.18
N PRO A 21 16.56 8.32 10.97
CA PRO A 21 16.52 7.08 10.21
C PRO A 21 15.67 6.05 10.94
N PRO A 22 14.92 5.20 10.21
CA PRO A 22 14.18 4.13 10.84
C PRO A 22 15.14 3.16 11.55
N PRO A 23 14.70 2.54 12.67
CA PRO A 23 15.51 1.55 13.34
C PRO A 23 15.80 0.35 12.41
N SER A 24 16.97 -0.26 12.57
CA SER A 24 17.30 -1.47 11.82
C SER A 24 16.35 -2.62 12.20
N ALA A 25 16.16 -3.57 11.28
CA ALA A 25 15.29 -4.72 11.53
C ALA A 25 15.74 -5.57 12.73
N GLU A 26 17.04 -5.60 13.02
CA GLU A 26 17.60 -6.26 14.20
C GLU A 26 17.22 -5.55 15.51
N LEU A 27 17.42 -4.22 15.57
CA LEU A 27 17.03 -3.42 16.75
C LEU A 27 15.52 -3.48 16.99
N ARG A 28 14.74 -3.51 15.90
CA ARG A 28 13.28 -3.65 16.00
C ARG A 28 12.88 -5.00 16.59
N ARG A 29 13.53 -6.10 16.18
CA ARG A 29 13.31 -7.44 16.78
C ARG A 29 13.72 -7.49 18.24
N LEU A 30 14.86 -6.90 18.60
CA LEU A 30 15.39 -6.97 19.96
C LEU A 30 14.57 -6.13 20.96
N HIS A 31 14.07 -4.96 20.55
CA HIS A 31 13.38 -4.04 21.46
C HIS A 31 11.85 -4.07 21.36
N LEU A 32 11.30 -4.31 20.17
CA LEU A 32 9.84 -4.32 19.93
C LEU A 32 9.31 -5.71 19.60
N GLY A 33 10.18 -6.69 19.40
CA GLY A 33 9.79 -8.04 19.04
C GLY A 33 9.25 -8.86 20.22
N GLU A 34 8.57 -9.93 19.87
CA GLU A 34 8.12 -10.95 20.80
C GLU A 34 9.26 -11.94 21.09
N THR A 35 9.44 -12.26 22.36
CA THR A 35 10.55 -13.10 22.83
C THR A 35 10.04 -14.43 23.35
N ARG A 36 10.67 -15.54 22.95
CA ARG A 36 10.34 -16.86 23.48
C ARG A 36 11.53 -17.79 23.56
N ASN A 37 11.55 -18.62 24.60
CA ASN A 37 12.53 -19.70 24.74
C ASN A 37 12.02 -20.94 24.01
N VAL A 38 12.83 -21.42 23.06
CA VAL A 38 12.50 -22.55 22.18
C VAL A 38 13.69 -23.53 22.15
N SER A 39 13.42 -24.80 21.89
CA SER A 39 14.45 -25.80 21.64
C SER A 39 14.76 -25.87 20.14
N VAL A 40 16.04 -25.97 19.79
CA VAL A 40 16.49 -26.20 18.42
C VAL A 40 16.26 -27.66 18.03
N THR A 41 15.67 -27.87 16.85
CA THR A 41 15.55 -29.15 16.17
C THR A 41 16.56 -29.23 15.01
N PRO A 42 16.83 -30.42 14.44
CA PRO A 42 17.74 -30.53 13.28
C PRO A 42 17.28 -29.71 12.06
N GLU A 43 15.97 -29.50 11.92
CA GLU A 43 15.39 -28.69 10.85
C GLU A 43 15.56 -27.19 11.10
N GLY A 44 15.69 -26.77 12.36
CA GLY A 44 15.88 -25.38 12.76
C GLY A 44 15.15 -25.04 14.05
N VAL A 45 14.37 -23.95 14.04
CA VAL A 45 13.62 -23.48 15.20
C VAL A 45 12.17 -23.22 14.84
N GLN A 46 11.25 -23.60 15.72
CA GLN A 46 9.83 -23.34 15.54
C GLN A 46 9.34 -22.29 16.54
N PHE A 47 9.07 -21.08 16.07
CA PHE A 47 8.48 -20.02 16.89
C PHE A 47 6.97 -19.98 16.64
N LEU A 48 6.15 -20.29 17.65
CA LEU A 48 4.67 -20.34 17.50
C LEU A 48 4.20 -21.21 16.32
N SER A 49 4.85 -22.36 16.12
CA SER A 49 4.61 -23.28 14.99
C SER A 49 5.02 -22.75 13.60
N ILE A 50 5.71 -21.62 13.55
CA ILE A 50 6.31 -21.08 12.32
C ILE A 50 7.77 -21.58 12.23
N PRO A 51 8.16 -22.28 11.15
CA PRO A 51 9.49 -22.85 11.00
C PRO A 51 10.50 -21.83 10.46
N PHE A 52 11.63 -21.71 11.16
CA PHE A 52 12.79 -20.91 10.77
C PHE A 52 14.03 -21.80 10.66
N ASN A 53 14.90 -21.49 9.70
CA ASN A 53 16.13 -22.23 9.43
C ASN A 53 17.32 -21.28 9.24
N SER A 54 18.50 -21.73 9.71
CA SER A 54 19.77 -21.10 9.42
C SER A 54 20.88 -22.14 9.44
N ARG A 55 21.79 -22.08 8.47
CA ARG A 55 22.99 -22.93 8.46
C ARG A 55 23.88 -22.69 9.68
N ALA A 56 23.98 -21.44 10.13
CA ALA A 56 24.78 -21.08 11.30
C ALA A 56 24.16 -21.68 12.58
N LEU A 57 22.83 -21.64 12.68
CA LEU A 57 22.11 -22.25 13.80
C LEU A 57 22.23 -23.77 13.82
N GLN A 58 22.18 -24.43 12.66
CA GLN A 58 22.39 -25.87 12.55
C GLN A 58 23.82 -26.26 12.96
N ALA A 59 24.84 -25.57 12.44
CA ALA A 59 26.24 -25.79 12.82
C ALA A 59 26.47 -25.63 14.33
N TRP A 60 25.87 -24.59 14.93
CA TRP A 60 25.89 -24.39 16.38
C TRP A 60 25.21 -25.56 17.11
N SER A 61 24.04 -26.02 16.64
CA SER A 61 23.28 -27.10 17.29
C SER A 61 24.01 -28.45 17.35
N HIS A 62 24.94 -28.70 16.43
CA HIS A 62 25.80 -29.90 16.44
C HIS A 62 26.91 -29.84 17.51
N THR A 63 27.32 -28.64 17.88
CA THR A 63 28.43 -28.41 18.83
C THR A 63 27.91 -28.14 20.25
N ALA A 64 26.71 -27.59 20.37
CA ALA A 64 26.15 -27.12 21.63
C ALA A 64 25.72 -28.26 22.57
N THR A 65 26.10 -28.13 23.84
CA THR A 65 25.67 -29.04 24.92
C THR A 65 24.19 -28.85 25.28
N SER A 66 23.69 -27.62 25.17
CA SER A 66 22.29 -27.26 25.44
C SER A 66 21.64 -26.77 24.16
N LYS A 67 20.49 -27.34 23.78
CA LYS A 67 19.73 -26.97 22.57
C LYS A 67 18.68 -25.90 22.82
N LYS A 68 18.74 -25.20 23.96
CA LYS A 68 17.78 -24.16 24.32
C LYS A 68 18.27 -22.79 23.86
N VAL A 69 17.36 -22.01 23.31
CA VAL A 69 17.66 -20.78 22.61
C VAL A 69 16.54 -19.77 22.82
N THR A 70 16.88 -18.50 22.94
CA THR A 70 15.93 -17.39 23.01
C THR A 70 15.78 -16.78 21.62
N VAL A 71 14.54 -16.67 21.15
CA VAL A 71 14.22 -16.18 19.81
C VAL A 71 13.47 -14.87 19.95
N TYR A 72 13.87 -13.89 19.14
CA TYR A 72 13.23 -12.59 18.98
C TYR A 72 12.64 -12.48 17.58
N LEU A 73 11.32 -12.31 17.53
CA LEU A 73 10.56 -12.16 16.30
C LEU A 73 9.87 -10.80 16.28
N ASP A 74 9.92 -10.12 15.13
CA ASP A 74 9.14 -8.92 14.91
C ASP A 74 7.72 -9.30 14.42
N PRO A 75 6.65 -8.93 15.13
CA PRO A 75 5.29 -9.34 14.78
C PRO A 75 4.82 -8.78 13.43
N ASP A 76 5.41 -7.69 12.94
CA ASP A 76 5.06 -7.10 11.65
C ASP A 76 5.86 -7.68 10.49
N ASN A 77 7.00 -8.34 10.77
CA ASN A 77 7.91 -8.86 9.75
C ASN A 77 8.44 -10.25 10.12
N LEU A 78 7.86 -11.27 9.47
CA LEU A 78 8.20 -12.68 9.69
C LEU A 78 9.41 -13.17 8.90
N LYS A 79 10.06 -12.33 8.07
CA LYS A 79 11.10 -12.79 7.14
C LYS A 79 12.29 -13.43 7.84
N GLN A 80 12.65 -12.88 9.00
CA GLN A 80 13.84 -13.28 9.73
C GLN A 80 13.63 -13.15 11.23
N VAL A 81 14.27 -14.04 12.00
CA VAL A 81 14.35 -13.98 13.46
C VAL A 81 15.78 -13.78 13.93
N THR A 82 15.90 -13.09 15.06
CA THR A 82 17.16 -13.00 15.80
C THR A 82 17.15 -14.06 16.88
N VAL A 83 18.27 -14.74 17.04
CA VAL A 83 18.35 -15.97 17.82
C VAL A 83 19.58 -15.90 18.73
N GLU A 84 19.35 -15.97 20.03
CA GLU A 84 20.39 -15.93 21.06
C GLU A 84 20.48 -17.28 21.76
N PRO A 85 21.55 -18.05 21.55
CA PRO A 85 21.72 -19.34 22.21
C PRO A 85 22.04 -19.19 23.69
N ILE A 86 21.43 -20.03 24.53
CA ILE A 86 21.65 -19.95 25.99
C ILE A 86 23.09 -20.38 26.31
N GLY A 87 23.86 -19.46 26.88
CA GLY A 87 25.26 -19.68 27.27
C GLY A 87 26.29 -19.15 26.28
N THR A 88 25.87 -18.50 25.19
CA THR A 88 26.77 -17.85 24.23
C THR A 88 26.23 -16.45 23.90
N SER A 89 27.10 -15.44 23.84
CA SER A 89 26.72 -14.06 23.48
C SER A 89 26.65 -13.84 21.95
N GLU A 90 26.67 -14.92 21.17
CA GLU A 90 26.61 -14.84 19.71
C GLU A 90 25.16 -14.69 19.26
N VAL A 91 24.90 -13.61 18.54
CA VAL A 91 23.60 -13.34 17.93
C VAL A 91 23.57 -14.01 16.56
N LEU A 92 22.67 -14.97 16.39
CA LEU A 92 22.46 -15.67 15.13
C LEU A 92 21.20 -15.16 14.44
N THR A 93 21.21 -15.14 13.11
CA THR A 93 20.01 -14.83 12.31
C THR A 93 19.49 -16.10 11.65
N ALA A 94 18.17 -16.29 11.70
CA ALA A 94 17.50 -17.34 10.96
C ALA A 94 16.40 -16.82 10.04
N ASP A 95 16.30 -17.46 8.88
CA ASP A 95 15.37 -17.11 7.81
C ASP A 95 14.12 -17.98 7.89
N LEU A 96 12.99 -17.43 7.47
CA LEU A 96 11.73 -18.16 7.39
C LEU A 96 11.80 -19.28 6.34
N SER A 97 11.38 -20.49 6.71
CA SER A 97 11.37 -21.63 5.79
C SER A 97 10.15 -21.64 4.86
N MET A 98 9.01 -21.09 5.31
CA MET A 98 7.77 -21.04 4.53
C MET A 98 7.70 -19.76 3.68
N THR A 99 7.58 -19.92 2.36
CA THR A 99 7.62 -18.76 1.45
C THR A 99 6.30 -17.99 1.49
N ASN A 100 5.16 -18.67 1.69
CA ASN A 100 3.85 -18.03 1.63
C ASN A 100 3.55 -17.11 2.83
N LEU A 101 4.30 -17.27 3.94
CA LEU A 101 4.15 -16.43 5.13
C LEU A 101 5.08 -15.20 5.13
N ARG A 102 5.91 -15.04 4.10
CA ARG A 102 6.99 -14.04 4.04
C ARG A 102 6.52 -12.59 4.16
N ASP A 103 5.37 -12.27 3.56
CA ASP A 103 4.81 -10.91 3.54
C ASP A 103 3.61 -10.76 4.50
N SER A 104 3.40 -11.73 5.39
CA SER A 104 2.36 -11.68 6.42
C SER A 104 2.87 -11.09 7.73
N ASN A 105 1.96 -10.55 8.53
CA ASN A 105 2.18 -10.30 9.95
C ASN A 105 1.94 -11.57 10.78
N LEU A 106 2.41 -11.57 12.02
CA LEU A 106 2.29 -12.70 12.96
C LEU A 106 0.82 -13.10 13.22
N PRO A 107 -0.12 -12.20 13.54
CA PRO A 107 -1.51 -12.58 13.76
C PRO A 107 -2.15 -13.25 12.55
N ASN A 108 -1.92 -12.73 11.35
CA ASN A 108 -2.45 -13.28 10.11
C ASN A 108 -1.77 -14.60 9.75
N ALA A 109 -0.47 -14.75 10.01
CA ALA A 109 0.22 -16.02 9.81
C ALA A 109 -0.35 -17.12 10.70
N LEU A 110 -0.61 -16.83 11.99
CA LEU A 110 -1.24 -17.79 12.90
C LEU A 110 -2.67 -18.15 12.46
N ARG A 111 -3.42 -17.18 11.94
CA ARG A 111 -4.75 -17.42 11.36
C ARG A 111 -4.68 -18.34 10.14
N LEU A 112 -3.77 -18.05 9.20
CA LEU A 112 -3.56 -18.87 8.00
C LEU A 112 -3.13 -20.29 8.36
N LEU A 113 -2.21 -20.45 9.32
CA LEU A 113 -1.79 -21.76 9.82
C LEU A 113 -2.96 -22.52 10.46
N ARG A 114 -3.78 -21.83 11.25
CA ARG A 114 -4.98 -22.42 11.85
C ARG A 114 -5.98 -22.87 10.78
N GLU A 115 -6.28 -22.05 9.79
CA GLU A 115 -7.19 -22.41 8.72
C GLU A 115 -6.66 -23.55 7.86
N ALA A 116 -5.37 -23.56 7.55
CA ALA A 116 -4.73 -24.66 6.86
C ALA A 116 -4.81 -25.96 7.67
N SER A 117 -4.62 -25.89 9.00
CA SER A 117 -4.76 -27.07 9.88
C SER A 117 -6.19 -27.63 9.93
N LEU A 118 -7.20 -26.80 9.68
CA LEU A 118 -8.60 -27.24 9.63
C LEU A 118 -8.97 -27.90 8.30
N LEU A 119 -8.26 -27.59 7.22
CA LEU A 119 -8.49 -28.19 5.90
C LEU A 119 -7.98 -29.63 5.84
N ASP A 120 -6.79 -29.88 6.41
CA ASP A 120 -6.15 -31.20 6.39
C ASP A 120 -5.81 -31.68 7.81
N PRO A 121 -6.80 -32.14 8.60
CA PRO A 121 -6.59 -32.56 9.97
C PRO A 121 -5.75 -33.85 10.09
N GLU A 122 -5.70 -34.68 9.04
CA GLU A 122 -5.04 -35.99 9.08
C GLU A 122 -3.51 -35.89 9.06
N ILE A 123 -2.96 -34.86 8.40
CA ILE A 123 -1.50 -34.71 8.24
C ILE A 123 -0.88 -34.17 9.54
N GLY A 124 -1.66 -33.49 10.38
CA GLY A 124 -1.24 -32.93 11.68
C GLY A 124 -0.10 -31.90 11.59
N THR A 125 0.43 -31.64 10.40
CA THR A 125 1.52 -30.72 10.09
C THR A 125 1.08 -29.80 8.95
N VAL A 126 1.31 -28.50 9.12
CA VAL A 126 0.86 -27.50 8.15
C VAL A 126 1.96 -27.30 7.11
N THR A 127 1.68 -27.73 5.88
CA THR A 127 2.56 -27.57 4.72
C THR A 127 2.41 -26.17 4.11
N ASP A 128 3.45 -25.66 3.44
CA ASP A 128 3.42 -24.38 2.72
C ASP A 128 2.32 -24.36 1.64
N ASP A 129 2.09 -25.49 0.97
CA ASP A 129 1.00 -25.67 0.01
C ASP A 129 -0.38 -25.51 0.66
N GLY A 130 -0.57 -26.02 1.88
CA GLY A 130 -1.82 -25.87 2.62
C GLY A 130 -2.13 -24.39 2.87
N VAL A 131 -1.13 -23.62 3.30
CA VAL A 131 -1.26 -22.16 3.47
C VAL A 131 -1.58 -21.47 2.14
N LYS A 132 -0.92 -21.88 1.04
CA LYS A 132 -1.20 -21.34 -0.29
C LYS A 132 -2.65 -21.52 -0.71
N THR A 133 -3.23 -22.70 -0.49
CA THR A 133 -4.64 -22.96 -0.85
C THR A 133 -5.61 -22.03 -0.10
N VAL A 134 -5.32 -21.72 1.16
CA VAL A 134 -6.11 -20.76 1.96
C VAL A 134 -5.99 -19.36 1.36
N ILE A 135 -4.77 -18.90 1.08
CA ILE A 135 -4.53 -17.57 0.48
C ILE A 135 -5.21 -17.47 -0.91
N ASP A 136 -5.12 -18.50 -1.73
CA ASP A 136 -5.75 -18.55 -3.05
C ASP A 136 -7.27 -18.49 -2.94
N ARG A 137 -7.85 -19.21 -1.96
CA ARG A 137 -9.29 -19.16 -1.68
C ARG A 137 -9.73 -17.77 -1.26
N GLU A 138 -8.99 -17.10 -0.37
CA GLU A 138 -9.30 -15.74 0.06
C GLU A 138 -9.19 -14.74 -1.09
N THR A 139 -8.13 -14.83 -1.89
CA THR A 139 -7.93 -13.96 -3.06
C THR A 139 -9.06 -14.14 -4.08
N ARG A 140 -9.54 -15.37 -4.28
CA ARG A 140 -10.73 -15.64 -5.11
C ARG A 140 -12.00 -15.03 -4.53
N GLN A 141 -12.20 -15.09 -3.22
CA GLN A 141 -13.36 -14.46 -2.58
C GLN A 141 -13.31 -12.93 -2.63
N MET A 142 -12.13 -12.35 -2.40
CA MET A 142 -11.91 -10.90 -2.51
C MET A 142 -12.17 -10.42 -3.94
N SER A 143 -11.60 -11.09 -4.95
CA SER A 143 -11.82 -10.72 -6.35
C SER A 143 -13.30 -10.85 -6.79
N LEU A 144 -14.04 -11.83 -6.27
CA LEU A 144 -15.49 -11.91 -6.47
C LEU A 144 -16.22 -10.74 -5.84
N SER A 145 -15.83 -10.35 -4.62
CA SER A 145 -16.45 -9.22 -3.90
C SER A 145 -16.10 -7.86 -4.50
N ASP A 146 -14.88 -7.69 -5.00
CA ASP A 146 -14.43 -6.48 -5.69
C ASP A 146 -15.06 -6.37 -7.07
N ARG A 147 -15.24 -7.48 -7.80
CA ARG A 147 -16.03 -7.50 -9.04
C ARG A 147 -17.47 -7.03 -8.79
N ALA A 148 -18.09 -7.50 -7.71
CA ALA A 148 -19.42 -7.02 -7.29
C ALA A 148 -19.44 -5.55 -6.81
N ARG A 149 -18.30 -4.95 -6.46
CA ARG A 149 -18.18 -3.51 -6.19
C ARG A 149 -17.97 -2.70 -7.46
N VAL A 150 -17.19 -3.21 -8.42
CA VAL A 150 -16.95 -2.59 -9.72
C VAL A 150 -18.25 -2.50 -10.52
N ASP A 151 -19.08 -3.55 -10.52
CA ASP A 151 -20.38 -3.51 -11.21
C ASP A 151 -21.30 -2.42 -10.63
N ARG A 152 -21.34 -2.28 -9.30
CA ARG A 152 -22.08 -1.18 -8.61
C ARG A 152 -21.50 0.20 -8.86
N ASN A 153 -20.18 0.30 -9.09
CA ASN A 153 -19.54 1.57 -9.42
C ASN A 153 -19.75 1.95 -10.89
N ALA A 154 -19.80 0.98 -11.81
CA ALA A 154 -20.15 1.22 -13.21
C ALA A 154 -21.56 1.83 -13.34
N ASP A 155 -22.52 1.31 -12.56
CA ASP A 155 -23.87 1.88 -12.48
C ASP A 155 -23.88 3.33 -11.95
N ARG A 156 -23.01 3.63 -10.97
CA ARG A 156 -22.85 5.00 -10.44
C ARG A 156 -22.16 5.92 -11.45
N ILE A 157 -21.15 5.45 -12.17
CA ILE A 157 -20.47 6.24 -13.22
C ILE A 157 -21.44 6.61 -14.33
N MET A 158 -22.26 5.66 -14.81
CA MET A 158 -23.33 5.96 -15.77
C MET A 158 -24.35 6.98 -15.23
N ALA A 159 -24.67 6.93 -13.93
CA ALA A 159 -25.54 7.91 -13.30
C ALA A 159 -24.89 9.31 -13.23
N TYR A 160 -23.58 9.38 -12.98
CA TYR A 160 -22.82 10.64 -13.01
C TYR A 160 -22.67 11.19 -14.42
N GLU A 161 -22.50 10.35 -15.44
CA GLU A 161 -22.45 10.75 -16.85
C GLU A 161 -23.79 11.34 -17.29
N ARG A 162 -24.93 10.71 -16.94
CA ARG A 162 -26.26 11.28 -17.19
C ARG A 162 -26.44 12.62 -16.50
N TYR A 163 -26.03 12.73 -15.25
CA TYR A 163 -26.09 13.98 -14.49
C TYR A 163 -25.19 15.07 -15.09
N ALA A 164 -24.02 14.70 -15.60
CA ALA A 164 -23.11 15.62 -16.28
C ALA A 164 -23.68 16.09 -17.64
N SER A 165 -24.29 15.19 -18.42
CA SER A 165 -25.00 15.54 -19.66
C SER A 165 -26.19 16.46 -19.41
N ASP A 166 -26.93 16.26 -18.30
CA ASP A 166 -28.02 17.17 -17.91
C ASP A 166 -27.51 18.58 -17.53
N LEU A 167 -26.29 18.65 -16.99
CA LEU A 167 -25.61 19.90 -16.63
C LEU A 167 -24.91 20.60 -17.81
N GLU A 168 -24.72 19.93 -18.94
CA GLU A 168 -24.03 20.48 -20.12
C GLU A 168 -24.80 21.67 -20.75
N ASN A 169 -26.10 21.78 -20.48
CA ASN A 169 -26.95 22.92 -20.88
C ASN A 169 -26.99 24.07 -19.85
N VAL A 170 -26.30 23.92 -18.71
CA VAL A 170 -26.23 24.95 -17.67
C VAL A 170 -24.95 25.75 -17.87
N ASP A 171 -25.08 26.99 -18.35
CA ASP A 171 -23.95 27.92 -18.46
C ASP A 171 -23.34 28.18 -17.07
N VAL A 172 -22.27 27.47 -16.74
CA VAL A 172 -21.47 27.74 -15.55
C VAL A 172 -20.63 28.98 -15.84
N ARG A 173 -21.13 30.15 -15.45
CA ARG A 173 -20.27 31.33 -15.33
C ARG A 173 -19.29 31.07 -14.18
N PRO A 174 -17.97 30.96 -14.42
CA PRO A 174 -17.02 31.06 -13.33
C PRO A 174 -17.30 32.40 -12.67
N SER A 175 -17.53 32.42 -11.35
CA SER A 175 -17.63 33.67 -10.61
C SER A 175 -16.29 34.38 -10.79
N GLY A 176 -16.24 35.28 -11.77
CA GLY A 176 -15.11 36.14 -11.98
C GLY A 176 -14.84 36.81 -10.65
N ASN A 177 -13.65 36.57 -10.11
CA ASN A 177 -13.10 37.33 -9.02
C ASN A 177 -13.15 38.82 -9.39
N GLY A 178 -14.23 39.49 -9.03
CA GLY A 178 -14.32 40.93 -8.97
C GLY A 178 -13.47 41.43 -7.80
N PHE A 179 -12.14 41.25 -7.87
CA PHE A 179 -11.23 42.02 -7.03
C PHE A 179 -11.10 43.41 -7.66
N GLY A 180 -12.14 44.22 -7.49
CA GLY A 180 -12.01 45.67 -7.55
C GLY A 180 -11.21 46.14 -6.34
N PHE A 181 -9.89 46.15 -6.42
CA PHE A 181 -9.12 47.09 -5.62
C PHE A 181 -9.26 48.45 -6.30
N GLU A 182 -10.30 49.19 -5.93
CA GLU A 182 -10.24 50.64 -6.07
C GLU A 182 -9.08 51.13 -5.22
N ARG A 183 -8.09 51.74 -5.86
CA ARG A 183 -7.05 52.48 -5.16
C ARG A 183 -7.74 53.51 -4.27
N THR A 184 -7.41 53.51 -2.98
CA THR A 184 -7.77 54.57 -2.05
C THR A 184 -7.34 55.92 -2.66
N GLY A 185 -8.30 56.68 -3.19
CA GLY A 185 -8.05 57.96 -3.88
C GLY A 185 -8.79 58.20 -5.21
N SER A 186 -9.49 57.23 -5.80
CA SER A 186 -10.09 57.39 -7.15
C SER A 186 -11.61 57.71 -7.16
N ILE A 187 -12.07 58.65 -6.33
CA ILE A 187 -13.48 59.15 -6.36
C ILE A 187 -13.66 60.34 -7.33
N MET A 188 -12.60 60.78 -8.02
CA MET A 188 -12.59 62.03 -8.80
C MET A 188 -12.53 61.84 -10.33
N ASP A 189 -12.92 60.69 -10.90
CA ASP A 189 -12.92 60.52 -12.37
C ASP A 189 -14.23 59.96 -12.95
N VAL A 190 -15.34 60.26 -12.27
CA VAL A 190 -16.69 60.07 -12.83
C VAL A 190 -17.23 61.43 -13.23
N MET A 191 -16.60 62.07 -14.22
CA MET A 191 -17.25 63.02 -15.14
C MET A 191 -16.28 63.30 -16.29
N THR A 192 -16.39 62.55 -17.39
CA THR A 192 -16.42 63.06 -18.78
C THR A 192 -16.41 61.91 -19.77
N SER A 193 -17.06 62.14 -20.91
CA SER A 193 -17.18 61.27 -22.09
C SER A 193 -18.06 60.02 -21.95
N GLY A 194 -19.37 60.22 -22.12
CA GLY A 194 -20.11 59.31 -22.97
C GLY A 194 -19.64 59.43 -24.43
N VAL A 195 -19.79 58.35 -25.20
CA VAL A 195 -20.25 58.29 -26.61
C VAL A 195 -20.03 56.85 -27.13
N THR A 196 -21.17 56.18 -27.31
CA THR A 196 -21.57 55.18 -28.33
C THR A 196 -20.56 54.34 -29.11
N ALA A 197 -20.95 53.06 -29.24
CA ALA A 197 -20.94 52.21 -30.43
C ALA A 197 -19.61 51.63 -30.93
N ALA A 198 -19.55 50.29 -31.01
CA ALA A 198 -19.61 49.59 -32.29
C ALA A 198 -19.58 48.06 -32.10
N ASN A 199 -20.57 47.40 -32.70
CA ASN A 199 -20.51 46.01 -33.12
C ASN A 199 -19.27 45.76 -33.98
N ALA A 200 -18.45 44.77 -33.63
CA ALA A 200 -17.63 44.05 -34.61
C ALA A 200 -17.30 42.65 -34.08
N ARG A 201 -17.94 41.64 -34.67
CA ARG A 201 -17.50 40.23 -34.63
C ARG A 201 -16.07 40.11 -35.17
N PRO A 202 -15.21 39.28 -34.58
CA PRO A 202 -14.20 38.56 -35.33
C PRO A 202 -14.75 37.19 -35.75
N ALA A 203 -14.67 36.90 -37.04
CA ALA A 203 -14.99 35.61 -37.62
C ALA A 203 -13.97 34.54 -37.19
N LEU A 204 -14.46 33.38 -36.73
CA LEU A 204 -13.67 32.16 -36.57
C LEU A 204 -13.42 31.53 -37.96
N PRO A 205 -12.20 31.08 -38.28
CA PRO A 205 -11.98 30.20 -39.44
C PRO A 205 -12.49 28.79 -39.13
N ALA A 206 -13.22 28.21 -40.09
CA ALA A 206 -13.76 26.86 -40.04
C ALA A 206 -12.64 25.79 -40.04
N THR A 207 -12.52 25.00 -38.98
CA THR A 207 -11.75 23.76 -38.97
C THR A 207 -12.66 22.58 -39.28
N LYS A 208 -12.29 21.86 -40.34
CA LYS A 208 -13.00 20.73 -40.92
C LYS A 208 -13.10 19.56 -39.94
N THR A 209 -14.30 18.99 -39.91
CA THR A 209 -14.64 17.68 -39.37
C THR A 209 -13.79 16.58 -40.03
N THR A 210 -13.10 15.76 -39.24
CA THR A 210 -12.66 14.41 -39.65
C THR A 210 -12.60 13.54 -38.40
N PRO A 211 -13.45 12.52 -38.25
CA PRO A 211 -13.30 11.53 -37.19
C PRO A 211 -12.19 10.51 -37.54
N PRO A 212 -11.42 10.00 -36.57
CA PRO A 212 -10.52 8.88 -36.82
C PRO A 212 -11.32 7.59 -36.98
N SER A 213 -11.22 7.00 -38.17
CA SER A 213 -11.70 5.65 -38.49
C SER A 213 -10.84 4.61 -37.79
N THR A 214 -11.52 3.71 -37.12
CA THR A 214 -11.02 2.49 -36.46
C THR A 214 -10.25 1.61 -37.45
N SER A 215 -9.12 1.11 -36.98
CA SER A 215 -8.27 0.12 -37.64
C SER A 215 -8.94 -1.25 -37.68
N ASP A 216 -9.04 -1.84 -38.87
CA ASP A 216 -9.34 -3.24 -39.11
C ASP A 216 -8.22 -4.14 -38.58
N PHE A 217 -8.58 -5.09 -37.71
CA PHE A 217 -7.78 -6.27 -37.39
C PHE A 217 -8.48 -7.47 -38.04
N SER A 218 -7.99 -7.91 -39.20
CA SER A 218 -8.38 -9.17 -39.84
C SER A 218 -7.32 -10.23 -39.59
N ALA A 219 -7.81 -11.41 -39.22
CA ALA A 219 -7.07 -12.60 -38.88
C ALA A 219 -6.25 -13.14 -40.06
N VAL A 220 -5.06 -13.64 -39.76
CA VAL A 220 -4.26 -14.50 -40.64
C VAL A 220 -4.42 -15.92 -40.13
N GLU A 221 -5.23 -16.71 -40.84
CA GLU A 221 -5.07 -18.17 -40.90
C GLU A 221 -3.99 -18.46 -41.94
N ALA A 222 -3.04 -19.33 -41.59
CA ALA A 222 -2.18 -19.98 -42.56
C ALA A 222 -2.04 -21.45 -42.16
N GLU A 223 -2.55 -22.27 -43.07
CA GLU A 223 -2.38 -23.70 -43.28
C GLU A 223 -0.90 -24.07 -43.52
#